data_AF-A0A925PNI5-F1
#
_entry.id   AF-A0A925PNI5-F1
#
_cell.length_a   1.000
_cell.length_b   1.000
_cell.length_c   1.000
_cell.angle_alpha   90.00
_cell.angle_beta   90.00
_cell.angle_gamma   90.00
#
_symmetry.space_group_name_H-M   'P 1'
#
loop_
_entity.id
_entity.type
_entity.pdbx_description
1 polymer ?
#
loop_
_entity_poly.entity_id
_entity_poly.type
_entity_poly.pdbx_seq_one_letter_code
_entity_poly.pdbx_strand_id
1 'polypeptide(L)'
;GLSRFLVNDLGLIPEAQFVTDKVPDEHHERIEAEFNDSVAGITSPVIFTTDGGTIRDLKFRERPLILGSTWDKVITRGLQSYPLSISLPVSDRLVLNRTYAGYDGGLTLAEDIYTVILNSFQ
;
A
#
# COMPACT_ATOMS: atom_id res chain seq x y z
N GLY A 1 4.27 -7.99 -7.03
CA GLY A 1 3.56 -8.98 -6.19
C GLY A 1 2.26 -8.43 -5.64
N LEU A 2 2.33 -7.64 -4.57
CA LEU A 2 1.16 -7.01 -3.95
C LEU A 2 0.32 -6.17 -4.92
N SER A 3 0.93 -5.23 -5.66
CA SER A 3 0.20 -4.39 -6.62
C SER A 3 -0.56 -5.22 -7.66
N ARG A 4 0.03 -6.34 -8.11
CA ARG A 4 -0.61 -7.28 -9.03
C ARG A 4 -1.83 -7.95 -8.42
N PHE A 5 -1.74 -8.41 -7.16
CA PHE A 5 -2.86 -9.01 -6.43
C PHE A 5 -4.00 -8.00 -6.23
N LEU A 6 -3.69 -6.78 -5.80
CA LEU A 6 -4.69 -5.73 -5.58
C LEU A 6 -5.48 -5.44 -6.86
N VAL A 7 -4.79 -5.36 -8.00
CA VAL A 7 -5.45 -5.05 -9.27
C VAL A 7 -6.17 -6.25 -9.86
N ASN A 8 -5.48 -7.38 -10.03
CA ASN A 8 -6.03 -8.52 -10.77
C ASN A 8 -7.10 -9.28 -9.99
N ASP A 9 -6.92 -9.44 -8.68
CA ASP A 9 -7.79 -10.27 -7.85
C ASP A 9 -8.85 -9.45 -7.10
N LEU A 10 -8.50 -8.25 -6.64
CA LEU A 10 -9.43 -7.38 -5.88
C LEU A 10 -10.01 -6.21 -6.68
N GLY A 11 -9.52 -5.94 -7.90
CA GLY A 11 -9.99 -4.83 -8.72
C GLY A 11 -9.65 -3.43 -8.17
N LEU A 12 -8.69 -3.34 -7.23
CA LEU A 12 -8.25 -2.09 -6.62
C LEU A 12 -7.17 -1.44 -7.47
N ILE A 13 -7.42 -0.22 -7.95
CA ILE A 13 -6.49 0.52 -8.83
C ILE A 13 -5.57 1.39 -7.96
N PRO A 14 -4.23 1.19 -8.00
CA PRO A 14 -3.31 2.04 -7.26
C PRO A 14 -3.29 3.45 -7.84
N GLU A 15 -3.43 4.48 -7.02
CA GLU A 15 -3.26 5.87 -7.47
C GLU A 15 -1.79 6.31 -7.46
N ALA A 16 -1.01 5.84 -6.49
CA ALA A 16 0.42 6.12 -6.36
C ALA A 16 1.13 5.01 -5.58
N GLN A 17 2.41 4.81 -5.87
CA GLN A 17 3.26 3.80 -5.25
C GLN A 17 4.48 4.49 -4.65
N PHE A 18 4.75 4.28 -3.36
CA PHE A 18 5.84 4.95 -2.66
C PHE A 18 6.94 3.94 -2.34
N VAL A 19 8.16 4.30 -2.71
CA VAL A 19 9.36 3.58 -2.31
C VAL A 19 10.08 4.44 -1.28
N THR A 20 9.99 4.03 -0.02
CA THR A 20 10.53 4.78 1.11
C THR A 20 11.97 4.43 1.46
N ASP A 21 12.47 3.33 0.90
CA ASP A 21 13.87 2.93 1.03
C ASP A 21 14.78 3.86 0.22
N LYS A 22 16.01 4.03 0.72
CA LYS A 22 17.05 4.78 0.01
C LYS A 22 17.62 3.94 -1.14
N VAL A 23 16.89 3.88 -2.24
CA VAL A 23 17.27 3.15 -3.45
C VAL A 23 18.22 3.99 -4.32
N PRO A 24 19.37 3.46 -4.76
CA PRO A 24 20.24 4.12 -5.74
C PRO A 24 19.55 4.38 -7.08
N ASP A 25 19.85 5.52 -7.71
CA ASP A 25 19.20 5.97 -8.96
C ASP A 25 19.33 4.95 -10.11
N GLU A 26 20.44 4.20 -10.15
CA GLU A 26 20.67 3.13 -11.13
C GLU A 26 19.64 1.98 -11.08
N HIS A 27 18.83 1.90 -10.02
CA HIS A 27 17.78 0.88 -9.87
C HIS A 27 16.36 1.45 -10.08
N HIS A 28 16.19 2.77 -10.19
CA HIS A 28 14.86 3.39 -10.27
C HIS A 28 14.12 2.94 -11.53
N GLU A 29 14.76 3.02 -12.70
CA GLU A 29 14.15 2.61 -13.98
C GLU A 29 13.67 1.15 -13.96
N ARG A 30 14.47 0.25 -13.35
CA ARG A 30 14.11 -1.17 -13.26
C ARG A 30 12.91 -1.40 -12.35
N ILE A 31 12.84 -0.66 -11.24
CA ILE A 31 11.71 -0.75 -10.30
C ILE A 31 10.44 -0.18 -10.93
N GLU A 32 10.54 0.96 -11.61
CA GLU A 32 9.42 1.55 -12.35
C GLU A 32 8.90 0.61 -13.43
N ALA A 33 9.81 -0.01 -14.20
CA ALA A 33 9.44 -1.00 -15.21
C ALA A 33 8.70 -2.19 -14.60
N GLU A 34 9.16 -2.73 -13.47
CA GLU A 34 8.50 -3.85 -12.77
C GLU A 34 7.09 -3.47 -12.31
N PHE A 35 6.88 -2.25 -11.80
CA PHE A 35 5.56 -1.78 -11.39
C PHE A 35 4.62 -1.57 -12.58
N ASN A 36 5.13 -1.06 -13.70
CA ASN A 36 4.33 -0.85 -14.91
C ASN A 36 4.01 -2.15 -15.68
N ASP A 37 4.93 -3.11 -15.68
CA ASP A 37 4.73 -4.41 -16.34
C ASP A 37 3.85 -5.36 -15.50
N SER A 38 3.73 -5.09 -14.19
CA SER A 38 3.01 -5.96 -13.27
C SER A 38 1.52 -6.12 -13.58
N VAL A 39 0.90 -5.14 -14.25
CA VAL A 39 -0.53 -5.14 -14.59
C VAL A 39 -0.79 -4.49 -15.95
N ALA A 40 -1.37 -5.25 -16.88
CA ALA A 40 -1.69 -4.78 -18.22
C ALA A 40 -2.69 -3.60 -18.21
N GLY A 41 -2.25 -2.44 -18.71
CA GLY A 41 -3.10 -1.28 -18.94
C GLY A 41 -3.36 -0.37 -17.72
N ILE A 42 -2.74 -0.65 -16.57
CA ILE A 42 -2.82 0.20 -15.38
C ILE A 42 -1.42 0.69 -15.03
N THR A 43 -1.20 1.99 -15.19
CA THR A 43 0.05 2.67 -14.82
C THR A 43 -0.21 3.61 -13.65
N SER A 44 0.60 3.49 -12.61
CA SER A 44 0.53 4.38 -11.45
C SER A 44 1.93 4.95 -11.16
N PRO A 45 2.05 6.25 -10.86
CA PRO A 45 3.34 6.87 -10.58
C PRO A 45 4.05 6.15 -9.41
N VAL A 46 5.33 5.89 -9.61
CA VAL A 46 6.24 5.42 -8.56
C VAL A 46 7.02 6.63 -8.04
N ILE A 47 6.97 6.85 -6.73
CA ILE A 47 7.56 8.01 -6.08
C ILE A 47 8.59 7.50 -5.09
N PHE A 48 9.87 7.78 -5.38
CA PHE A 48 10.98 7.51 -4.48
C PHE A 48 11.11 8.67 -3.50
N THR A 49 10.86 8.43 -2.22
CA THR A 49 11.01 9.45 -1.18
C THR A 49 11.32 8.82 0.17
N THR A 50 12.37 9.26 0.84
CA THR A 50 12.64 8.85 2.23
C THR A 50 11.82 9.65 3.24
N ASP A 51 11.12 10.70 2.80
CA ASP A 51 10.30 11.56 3.65
C ASP A 51 8.81 11.24 3.46
N GLY A 52 8.23 10.58 4.46
CA GLY A 52 6.79 10.31 4.51
C GLY A 52 5.94 11.58 4.58
N GLY A 53 6.52 12.73 4.95
CA GLY A 53 5.86 14.04 4.90
C GLY A 53 5.35 14.39 3.51
N THR A 54 6.07 14.00 2.46
CA THR A 54 5.66 14.26 1.05
C THR A 54 4.31 13.61 0.70
N ILE A 55 3.98 12.48 1.34
CA ILE A 55 2.71 11.76 1.11
C ILE A 55 1.52 12.55 1.67
N ARG A 56 1.74 13.34 2.74
CA ARG A 56 0.69 14.10 3.43
C ARG A 56 0.07 15.18 2.56
N ASP A 57 0.83 15.75 1.64
CA ASP A 57 0.40 16.88 0.81
C ASP A 57 -0.31 16.45 -0.48
N LEU A 58 -0.39 15.13 -0.72
CA LEU A 58 -1.09 14.57 -1.86
C LEU A 58 -2.60 14.68 -1.69
N LYS A 59 -3.27 15.14 -2.76
CA LYS A 59 -4.71 15.27 -2.80
C LYS A 59 -5.31 14.09 -3.57
N PHE A 60 -6.02 13.24 -2.84
CA PHE A 60 -6.78 12.13 -3.39
C PHE A 60 -8.22 12.58 -3.67
N ARG A 61 -8.83 12.05 -4.74
CA ARG A 61 -10.22 12.40 -5.10
C ARG A 61 -11.22 11.79 -4.12
N GLU A 62 -10.94 10.56 -3.72
CA GLU A 62 -11.72 9.79 -2.77
C GLU A 62 -10.86 9.42 -1.57
N ARG A 63 -11.48 8.77 -0.59
CA ARG A 63 -10.81 8.30 0.62
C ARG A 63 -9.85 7.15 0.26
N PRO A 64 -8.52 7.34 0.29
CA PRO A 64 -7.60 6.35 -0.26
C PRO A 64 -7.40 5.17 0.69
N LEU A 65 -7.12 3.98 0.16
CA LEU A 65 -6.58 2.85 0.91
C LEU A 65 -5.06 2.97 0.97
N ILE A 66 -4.50 3.12 2.17
CA ILE A 66 -3.05 3.25 2.38
C ILE A 66 -2.55 1.97 3.03
N LEU A 67 -1.74 1.24 2.26
CA LEU A 67 -1.08 0.03 2.67
C LEU A 67 0.39 0.34 2.98
N GLY A 68 0.80 0.15 4.22
CA GLY A 68 2.16 0.51 4.66
C GLY A 68 2.47 -0.03 6.04
N SER A 69 3.30 0.70 6.79
CA SER A 69 3.70 0.37 8.14
C SER A 69 2.86 1.13 9.17
N THR A 70 3.07 0.84 10.45
CA THR A 70 2.44 1.63 11.52
C THR A 70 2.91 3.09 11.51
N TRP A 71 4.10 3.38 11.00
CA TRP A 71 4.58 4.76 10.86
C TRP A 71 3.82 5.52 9.77
N ASP A 72 3.49 4.84 8.66
CA ASP A 72 2.72 5.43 7.57
C ASP A 72 1.30 5.80 8.02
N LYS A 73 0.73 5.05 8.97
CA LYS A 73 -0.56 5.40 9.60
C LYS A 73 -0.59 6.79 10.23
N VAL A 74 0.54 7.29 10.74
CA VAL A 74 0.58 8.64 11.34
C VAL A 74 0.27 9.70 10.29
N ILE A 75 0.78 9.53 9.07
CA ILE A 75 0.56 10.42 7.92
C ILE A 75 -0.91 10.36 7.46
N THR A 76 -1.51 9.17 7.52
CA THR A 76 -2.89 8.95 7.08
C THR A 76 -3.97 9.69 7.86
N ARG A 77 -3.70 10.08 9.12
CA ARG A 77 -4.67 10.82 9.96
C ARG A 77 -5.08 12.16 9.34
N GLY A 78 -4.17 12.82 8.62
CA GLY A 78 -4.47 14.07 7.92
C GLY A 78 -5.25 13.88 6.61
N LEU A 79 -5.13 12.71 5.99
CA LEU A 79 -5.72 12.38 4.68
C LEU A 79 -7.10 11.72 4.79
N GLN A 80 -7.61 11.56 6.03
CA GLN A 80 -8.82 10.79 6.34
C GLN A 80 -8.82 9.42 5.65
N SER A 81 -7.70 8.72 5.48
CA SER A 81 -7.64 7.51 4.63
C SER A 81 -8.13 6.24 5.33
N TYR A 82 -8.04 5.08 4.64
CA TYR A 82 -8.15 3.73 5.20
C TYR A 82 -6.74 3.16 5.45
N PRO A 83 -6.20 3.21 6.68
CA PRO A 83 -4.83 2.77 6.93
C PRO A 83 -4.76 1.29 7.31
N LEU A 84 -3.95 0.51 6.58
CA LEU A 84 -3.66 -0.89 6.90
C LEU A 84 -2.15 -1.15 7.01
N SER A 85 -1.72 -1.66 8.17
CA SER A 85 -0.33 -2.04 8.42
C SER A 85 -0.06 -3.42 7.82
N ILE A 86 0.67 -3.46 6.72
CA ILE A 86 1.14 -4.68 6.04
C ILE A 86 2.66 -4.77 5.92
N SER A 87 3.39 -3.67 6.13
CA SER A 87 4.85 -3.63 6.12
C SER A 87 5.40 -3.30 7.51
N LEU A 88 6.69 -3.56 7.71
CA LEU A 88 7.35 -3.32 8.97
C LEU A 88 7.69 -1.83 9.16
N PRO A 89 7.66 -1.31 10.40
CA PRO A 89 7.25 -2.00 11.63
C PRO A 89 5.71 -2.09 11.78
N VAL A 90 5.24 -3.17 12.40
CA VAL A 90 3.83 -3.37 12.78
C VAL A 90 3.73 -3.31 14.30
N SER A 91 3.25 -2.18 14.84
CA SER A 91 3.10 -1.97 16.29
C SER A 91 1.66 -1.68 16.71
N ASP A 92 0.71 -1.78 15.78
CA ASP A 92 -0.71 -1.51 15.98
C ASP A 92 -1.56 -2.77 16.19
N ARG A 93 -0.95 -3.96 16.17
CA ARG A 93 -1.62 -5.24 16.40
C ARG A 93 -0.67 -6.28 16.98
N LEU A 94 -1.23 -7.26 17.69
CA LEU A 94 -0.52 -8.48 18.08
C LEU A 94 -0.52 -9.47 16.91
N VAL A 95 0.65 -10.03 16.59
CA VAL A 95 0.81 -11.04 15.54
C VAL A 95 1.30 -12.34 16.17
N LEU A 96 0.49 -13.40 16.09
CA LEU A 96 0.84 -14.75 16.57
C LEU A 96 1.11 -15.70 15.41
N ASN A 97 0.16 -15.80 14.48
CA ASN A 97 0.27 -16.59 13.27
C ASN A 97 -0.45 -15.86 12.15
N ARG A 98 0.30 -15.11 11.34
CA ARG A 98 -0.26 -14.31 10.24
C ARG A 98 0.75 -14.22 9.11
N THR A 99 0.26 -14.29 7.89
CA THR A 99 1.05 -14.16 6.66
C THR A 99 0.23 -13.38 5.62
N TYR A 100 0.92 -12.68 4.71
CA TYR A 100 0.33 -12.14 3.48
C TYR A 100 0.93 -12.80 2.23
N ALA A 101 1.66 -13.89 2.41
CA ALA A 101 2.24 -14.69 1.34
C ALA A 101 1.47 -16.00 1.14
N GLY A 102 1.40 -16.45 -0.12
CA GLY A 102 0.66 -17.65 -0.51
C GLY A 102 -0.85 -17.43 -0.56
N TYR A 103 -1.59 -18.52 -0.76
CA TYR A 103 -3.06 -18.48 -0.89
C TYR A 103 -3.73 -17.99 0.40
N ASP A 104 -3.38 -18.58 1.54
CA ASP A 104 -3.91 -18.17 2.85
C ASP A 104 -3.56 -16.71 3.18
N GLY A 105 -2.37 -16.26 2.76
CA GLY A 105 -1.95 -14.88 2.92
C GLY A 105 -2.74 -13.90 2.06
N GLY A 106 -3.09 -14.28 0.84
CA GLY A 106 -3.97 -13.49 -0.02
C GLY A 106 -5.37 -13.34 0.58
N LEU A 107 -5.96 -14.43 1.10
CA LEU A 107 -7.24 -14.37 1.81
C LEU A 107 -7.17 -13.48 3.05
N THR A 108 -6.11 -13.64 3.85
CA THR A 108 -5.87 -12.82 5.05
C THR A 108 -5.75 -11.34 4.70
N LEU A 109 -5.06 -11.01 3.61
CA LEU A 109 -4.91 -9.62 3.15
C LEU A 109 -6.26 -9.04 2.69
N ALA A 110 -7.04 -9.80 1.92
CA ALA A 110 -8.36 -9.37 1.46
C ALA A 110 -9.30 -9.11 2.66
N GLU A 111 -9.37 -10.04 3.60
CA GLU A 111 -10.17 -9.91 4.82
C GLU A 111 -9.79 -8.65 5.61
N ASP A 112 -8.50 -8.40 5.80
CA ASP A 112 -8.00 -7.23 6.48
C ASP A 112 -8.37 -5.91 5.79
N ILE A 113 -8.24 -5.84 4.46
CA ILE A 113 -8.60 -4.65 3.67
C ILE A 113 -10.08 -4.33 3.87
N TYR A 114 -10.95 -5.31 3.64
CA TYR A 114 -12.39 -5.08 3.75
C TYR A 114 -12.84 -4.88 5.20
N THR A 115 -12.18 -5.45 6.19
CA THR A 115 -12.44 -5.17 7.61
C THR A 115 -12.17 -3.70 7.94
N VAL A 116 -11.05 -3.14 7.47
CA VAL A 116 -10.75 -1.70 7.67
C VAL A 116 -11.79 -0.81 7.00
N ILE A 117 -12.24 -1.18 5.79
CA ILE A 117 -13.26 -0.42 5.05
C ILE A 117 -14.61 -0.50 5.78
N LEU A 118 -15.04 -1.68 6.20
CA LEU A 118 -16.31 -1.90 6.90
C LEU A 118 -16.38 -1.15 8.23
N ASN A 119 -15.29 -1.17 9.01
CA ASN A 119 -15.21 -0.47 10.30
C ASN A 119 -15.35 1.05 10.16
N SER A 120 -15.20 1.61 8.97
CA SER A 120 -15.38 3.05 8.77
C SER A 120 -16.82 3.52 8.63
N PHE A 121 -17.75 2.59 8.41
CA PHE A 121 -19.18 2.88 8.30
C PHE A 121 -19.92 2.75 9.64
N GLN A 122 -19.20 2.34 10.70
CA GLN A 122 -19.70 2.25 12.08
C GLN A 122 -19.34 3.51 12.86
#